data_AF-A0A8H6WDK8-F1
#
_entry.id   AF-A0A8H6WDK8-F1
#
_cell.length_a   1.000
_cell.length_b   1.000
_cell.length_c   1.000
_cell.angle_alpha   90.00
_cell.angle_beta   90.00
_cell.angle_gamma   90.00
#
_symmetry.space_group_name_H-M   'P 1'
#
loop_
_entity.id
_entity.type
_entity.pdbx_description
1 polymer ?
#
loop_
_entity_poly.entity_id
_entity_poly.type
_entity_poly.pdbx_seq_one_letter_code
_entity_poly.pdbx_strand_id
1 'polypeptide(L)'
;MLRTTTKTLLSLGRRSLASKVPAELPKAPLQAANHAETWSSSQQPRSAATSGPRFEQTAFELQPQPLSAMALINDVPVKMVDGRRAVCDGGGGPLGHPKIYINLDLPGPRPCGYCGLRFEQAPHHHH
;
A
#
# COMPACT_ATOMS: atom_id res chain seq x y z
N MET A 1 68.47 23.88 45.26
CA MET A 1 67.56 24.11 44.11
C MET A 1 67.24 22.77 43.47
N LEU A 2 66.11 22.14 43.84
CA LEU A 2 65.70 20.85 43.28
C LEU A 2 64.89 21.11 41.99
N ARG A 3 65.35 20.54 40.86
CA ARG A 3 64.67 20.64 39.57
C ARG A 3 63.61 19.55 39.47
N THR A 4 62.35 19.93 39.51
CA THR A 4 61.20 19.06 39.23
C THR A 4 61.13 18.79 37.72
N THR A 5 61.16 17.52 37.32
CA THR A 5 60.90 17.11 35.93
C THR A 5 59.43 16.72 35.81
N THR A 6 58.68 17.45 35.00
CA THR A 6 57.28 17.12 34.68
C THR A 6 57.25 16.14 33.50
N LYS A 7 56.76 14.91 33.75
CA LYS A 7 56.51 13.90 32.73
C LYS A 7 55.21 14.24 32.00
N THR A 8 55.30 14.69 30.75
CA THR A 8 54.14 14.85 29.87
C THR A 8 53.68 13.47 29.39
N LEU A 9 52.51 13.03 29.86
CA LEU A 9 51.84 11.84 29.34
C LEU A 9 51.11 12.20 28.03
N LEU A 10 51.61 11.71 26.89
CA LEU A 10 50.86 11.73 25.64
C LEU A 10 49.71 10.71 25.75
N SER A 11 48.47 11.19 25.80
CA SER A 11 47.31 10.32 25.67
C SER A 11 47.15 9.93 24.19
N LEU A 12 47.26 8.63 23.89
CA LEU A 12 46.84 8.12 22.59
C LEU A 12 45.32 8.14 22.53
N GLY A 13 44.78 9.21 21.95
CA GLY A 13 43.36 9.32 21.63
C GLY A 13 42.95 8.20 20.68
N ARG A 14 42.14 7.26 21.18
CA ARG A 14 41.50 6.20 20.40
C ARG A 14 40.50 6.87 19.45
N ARG A 15 40.84 7.00 18.17
CA ARG A 15 39.92 7.51 17.15
C ARG A 15 38.77 6.52 16.99
N SER A 16 37.63 6.84 17.57
CA SER A 16 36.38 6.12 17.32
C SER A 16 35.93 6.46 15.90
N LEU A 17 36.07 5.50 14.98
CA LEU A 17 35.39 5.54 13.69
C LEU A 17 33.93 5.16 13.93
N ALA A 18 33.17 6.06 14.55
CA ALA A 18 31.72 5.96 14.57
C ALA A 18 31.23 6.25 13.14
N SER A 19 30.96 5.19 12.39
CA SER A 19 30.25 5.29 11.12
C SER A 19 28.89 5.92 11.37
N LYS A 20 28.74 7.21 11.07
CA LYS A 20 27.45 7.91 11.00
C LYS A 20 26.73 7.44 9.73
N VAL A 21 26.32 6.17 9.70
CA VAL A 21 25.18 5.77 8.88
C VAL A 21 23.98 6.03 9.78
N PRO A 22 23.08 6.97 9.43
CA PRO A 22 21.80 7.05 10.12
C PRO A 22 21.17 5.66 9.99
N ALA A 23 20.97 4.99 11.13
CA ALA A 23 20.23 3.74 11.16
C ALA A 23 18.77 4.09 10.84
N GLU A 24 18.43 4.13 9.56
CA GLU A 24 17.04 4.12 9.14
C GLU A 24 16.49 2.77 9.60
N LEU A 25 15.61 2.82 10.61
CA LEU A 25 14.92 1.63 11.09
C LEU A 25 14.26 0.95 9.88
N PRO A 26 14.41 -0.37 9.72
CA PRO A 26 13.80 -1.05 8.58
C PRO A 26 12.30 -0.80 8.61
N LYS A 27 11.81 -0.07 7.61
CA LYS A 27 10.38 0.21 7.44
C LYS A 27 9.67 -1.14 7.36
N ALA A 28 8.66 -1.34 8.21
CA ALA A 28 7.90 -2.58 8.23
C ALA A 28 7.41 -2.92 6.81
N PRO A 29 7.43 -4.21 6.40
CA PRO A 29 7.02 -4.57 5.06
C PRO A 29 5.56 -4.18 4.84
N LEU A 30 5.31 -3.49 3.73
CA LEU A 30 3.96 -3.12 3.29
C LEU A 30 3.13 -4.39 3.03
N GLN A 31 1.81 -4.32 3.22
CA GLN A 31 0.93 -5.44 2.93
C GLN A 31 0.96 -5.82 1.44
N ALA A 32 0.93 -4.81 0.56
CA ALA A 32 1.17 -4.88 -0.88
C ALA A 32 2.01 -3.68 -1.34
N ALA A 33 2.65 -3.76 -2.50
CA ALA A 33 3.51 -2.68 -3.00
C ALA A 33 2.78 -1.33 -3.15
N ASN A 34 1.47 -1.35 -3.43
CA ASN A 34 0.60 -0.17 -3.56
C ASN A 34 -0.32 0.05 -2.34
N HIS A 35 -0.19 -0.70 -1.24
CA HIS A 35 -1.02 -0.52 -0.05
C HIS A 35 -0.31 -0.98 1.22
N ALA A 36 -0.13 -0.08 2.19
CA ALA A 36 0.67 -0.34 3.38
C ALA A 36 -0.02 -1.27 4.39
N GLU A 37 -1.30 -1.03 4.68
CA GLU A 37 -2.03 -1.64 5.79
C GLU A 37 -2.86 -2.86 5.36
N THR A 38 -3.45 -3.55 6.33
CA THR A 38 -4.45 -4.59 6.08
C THR A 38 -5.81 -3.96 5.69
N TRP A 39 -6.66 -4.73 5.01
CA TRP A 39 -7.98 -4.26 4.51
C TRP A 39 -9.13 -5.20 4.87
N SER A 40 -8.90 -6.16 5.76
CA SER A 40 -9.98 -6.92 6.41
C SER A 40 -9.64 -7.22 7.86
N SER A 41 -10.66 -7.38 8.69
CA SER A 41 -10.51 -7.57 10.14
C SER A 41 -9.74 -8.84 10.51
N SER A 42 -9.83 -9.89 9.69
CA SER A 42 -9.16 -11.17 9.90
C SER A 42 -7.80 -11.27 9.19
N GLN A 43 -7.38 -10.25 8.43
CA GLN A 43 -6.12 -10.30 7.68
C GLN A 43 -4.92 -10.11 8.62
N GLN A 44 -3.96 -11.03 8.54
CA GLN A 44 -2.68 -10.88 9.22
C GLN A 44 -1.80 -9.85 8.50
N PRO A 45 -1.10 -8.96 9.25
CA PRO A 45 -0.11 -8.07 8.65
C PRO A 45 1.06 -8.90 8.10
N ARG A 46 1.64 -8.43 6.99
CA ARG A 46 2.69 -9.16 6.26
C ARG A 46 3.88 -9.50 7.15
N SER A 47 4.30 -8.56 8.00
CA SER A 47 5.40 -8.76 8.96
C SER A 47 5.19 -9.97 9.88
N ALA A 48 3.96 -10.25 10.30
CA ALA A 48 3.63 -11.42 11.11
C ALA A 48 3.50 -12.68 10.24
N ALA A 49 2.84 -12.58 9.09
CA ALA A 49 2.59 -13.70 8.19
C ALA A 49 3.85 -14.29 7.56
N THR A 50 4.89 -13.47 7.36
CA THR A 50 6.19 -13.89 6.79
C THR A 50 7.26 -14.14 7.84
N SER A 51 6.87 -14.43 9.08
CA SER A 51 7.79 -14.72 10.18
C SER A 51 7.90 -16.22 10.47
N GLY A 52 9.01 -16.64 11.06
CA GLY A 52 9.22 -18.01 11.56
C GLY A 52 10.10 -18.91 10.68
N PRO A 53 10.37 -20.16 11.15
CA PRO A 53 11.43 -21.00 10.60
C PRO A 53 11.25 -21.39 9.12
N ARG A 54 10.01 -21.44 8.63
CA ARG A 54 9.73 -21.74 7.23
C ARG A 54 10.31 -20.70 6.27
N PHE A 55 10.43 -19.45 6.72
CA PHE A 55 10.92 -18.35 5.91
C PHE A 55 12.43 -18.11 6.08
N GLU A 56 13.10 -18.88 6.93
CA GLU A 56 14.56 -18.87 7.00
C GLU A 56 15.13 -19.29 5.64
N GLN A 57 16.17 -18.59 5.17
CA GLN A 57 16.80 -18.82 3.87
C GLN A 57 15.86 -18.68 2.65
N THR A 58 14.68 -18.08 2.83
CA THR A 58 13.77 -17.78 1.71
C THR A 58 14.18 -16.48 1.03
N ALA A 59 14.36 -16.52 -0.29
CA ALA A 59 14.57 -15.32 -1.09
C ALA A 59 13.24 -14.55 -1.25
N PHE A 60 13.03 -13.52 -0.43
CA PHE A 60 11.78 -12.73 -0.39
C PHE A 60 11.47 -11.98 -1.68
N GLU A 61 12.49 -11.64 -2.47
CA GLU A 61 12.39 -10.99 -3.78
C GLU A 61 11.59 -11.82 -4.79
N LEU A 62 11.62 -13.15 -4.66
CA LEU A 62 10.96 -14.08 -5.58
C LEU A 62 9.60 -14.56 -5.06
N GLN A 63 9.20 -14.12 -3.86
CA GLN A 63 7.91 -14.49 -3.30
C GLN A 63 6.78 -13.69 -3.98
N PRO A 64 5.58 -14.27 -4.12
CA PRO A 64 4.44 -13.54 -4.67
C PRO A 64 4.13 -12.25 -3.90
N GLN A 65 4.18 -11.12 -4.61
CA GLN A 65 3.86 -9.78 -4.11
C GLN A 65 2.84 -9.09 -5.03
N PRO A 66 1.60 -9.62 -5.13
CA PRO A 66 0.59 -8.99 -5.96
C PRO A 66 0.19 -7.62 -5.41
N LEU A 67 -0.29 -6.75 -6.31
CA LEU A 67 -0.87 -5.47 -5.94
C LEU A 67 -2.21 -5.64 -5.23
N SER A 68 -2.53 -4.71 -4.35
CA SER A 68 -3.86 -4.59 -3.74
C SER A 68 -4.87 -4.16 -4.79
N ALA A 69 -5.89 -5.01 -5.01
CA ALA A 69 -7.01 -4.70 -5.88
C ALA A 69 -7.84 -3.50 -5.38
N MET A 70 -7.90 -3.30 -4.05
CA MET A 70 -8.61 -2.17 -3.44
C MET A 70 -7.98 -0.84 -3.82
N ALA A 71 -6.65 -0.74 -3.78
CA ALA A 71 -5.95 0.45 -4.22
C ALA A 71 -6.14 0.68 -5.73
N LEU A 72 -6.01 -0.38 -6.54
CA LEU A 72 -6.19 -0.27 -7.99
C LEU A 72 -7.60 0.20 -8.39
N ILE A 73 -8.67 -0.30 -7.76
CA ILE A 73 -10.03 0.11 -8.13
C ILE A 73 -10.36 1.54 -7.66
N ASN A 74 -9.73 2.01 -6.58
CA ASN A 74 -9.88 3.39 -6.11
C ASN A 74 -9.29 4.39 -7.11
N ASP A 75 -8.21 4.02 -7.81
CA ASP A 75 -7.59 4.85 -8.84
C ASP A 75 -8.44 4.94 -10.13
N VAL A 76 -9.35 3.99 -10.36
CA VAL A 76 -10.25 4.04 -11.53
C VAL A 76 -11.27 5.16 -11.37
N PRO A 77 -11.40 6.08 -12.34
CA PRO A 77 -12.33 7.21 -12.23
C PRO A 77 -13.78 6.76 -12.23
N VAL A 78 -14.64 7.58 -11.62
CA VAL A 78 -16.09 7.39 -11.65
C VAL A 78 -16.59 7.57 -13.08
N LYS A 79 -17.41 6.63 -13.56
CA LYS A 79 -18.05 6.71 -14.88
C LYS A 79 -19.34 7.51 -14.77
N MET A 80 -19.38 8.65 -15.45
CA MET A 80 -20.61 9.44 -15.58
C MET A 80 -21.57 8.77 -16.56
N VAL A 81 -22.85 8.69 -16.20
CA VAL A 81 -23.89 8.07 -17.01
C VAL A 81 -25.04 9.05 -17.24
N ASP A 82 -25.44 9.20 -18.50
CA ASP A 82 -26.60 9.98 -18.90
C ASP A 82 -27.90 9.20 -18.64
N GLY A 83 -28.33 9.20 -17.37
CA GLY A 83 -29.58 8.58 -16.96
C GLY A 83 -29.57 8.13 -15.51
N ARG A 84 -30.73 7.71 -15.03
CA ARG A 84 -30.93 7.28 -13.63
C ARG A 84 -30.40 5.88 -13.32
N ARG A 85 -29.92 5.15 -14.34
CA ARG A 85 -29.51 3.74 -14.20
C ARG A 85 -28.28 3.43 -15.03
N ALA A 86 -27.24 2.90 -14.39
CA ALA A 86 -26.08 2.34 -15.07
C ALA A 86 -26.29 0.85 -15.37
N VAL A 87 -25.65 0.37 -16.44
CA VAL A 87 -25.57 -1.06 -16.79
C VAL A 87 -24.10 -1.46 -16.71
N CYS A 88 -23.82 -2.54 -15.98
CA CYS A 88 -22.47 -3.07 -15.85
C CYS A 88 -22.47 -4.58 -16.05
N ASP A 89 -21.59 -5.06 -16.92
CA ASP A 89 -21.34 -6.48 -17.22
C ASP A 89 -19.86 -6.84 -17.01
N GLY A 90 -19.04 -5.93 -16.49
CA GLY A 90 -17.61 -6.13 -16.31
C GLY A 90 -16.78 -6.00 -17.60
N GLY A 91 -17.41 -5.76 -18.75
CA GLY A 91 -16.74 -5.75 -20.06
C GLY A 91 -16.49 -7.15 -20.61
N GLY A 92 -16.22 -7.25 -21.93
CA GLY A 92 -15.94 -8.53 -22.59
C GLY A 92 -17.15 -9.47 -22.72
N GLY A 93 -18.38 -8.96 -22.49
CA GLY A 93 -19.61 -9.73 -22.60
C GLY A 93 -19.61 -10.95 -21.66
N PRO A 94 -19.62 -12.20 -22.17
CA PRO A 94 -19.60 -13.40 -21.33
C PRO A 94 -18.34 -13.56 -20.46
N LEU A 95 -17.24 -12.87 -20.75
CA LEU A 95 -15.99 -12.94 -19.98
C LEU A 95 -16.01 -12.05 -18.71
N GLY A 96 -17.03 -11.21 -18.57
CA GLY A 96 -17.22 -10.37 -17.40
C GLY A 96 -18.06 -11.05 -16.32
N HIS A 97 -18.89 -10.26 -15.65
CA HIS A 97 -19.83 -10.74 -14.64
C HIS A 97 -21.27 -10.64 -15.15
N PRO A 98 -22.27 -11.27 -14.48
CA PRO A 98 -23.66 -11.13 -14.87
C PRO A 98 -24.06 -9.66 -15.02
N LYS A 99 -24.77 -9.34 -16.10
CA LYS A 99 -25.25 -7.98 -16.38
C LYS A 99 -26.14 -7.53 -15.21
N ILE A 100 -25.74 -6.45 -14.57
CA ILE A 100 -26.53 -5.80 -13.52
C ILE A 100 -26.92 -4.38 -13.89
N TYR A 101 -27.95 -3.91 -13.20
CA TYR A 101 -28.45 -2.56 -13.28
C TYR A 101 -28.26 -1.87 -11.92
N ILE A 102 -27.60 -0.73 -11.93
CA ILE A 102 -27.24 0.02 -10.72
C ILE A 102 -28.09 1.29 -10.69
N ASN A 103 -28.80 1.53 -9.59
CA ASN A 103 -29.60 2.74 -9.41
C ASN A 103 -28.70 3.95 -9.07
N LEU A 104 -28.92 5.08 -9.75
CA LEU A 104 -28.17 6.33 -9.61
C LEU A 104 -29.06 7.51 -9.16
N ASP A 105 -30.29 7.25 -8.69
CA ASP A 105 -31.21 8.30 -8.23
C ASP A 105 -30.69 9.14 -7.06
N LEU A 106 -29.78 8.58 -6.25
CA LEU A 106 -29.16 9.27 -5.12
C LEU A 106 -27.82 9.89 -5.55
N PRO A 107 -27.47 11.07 -5.03
CA PRO A 107 -26.20 11.72 -5.37
C PRO A 107 -25.00 10.89 -4.93
N GLY A 108 -23.91 10.98 -5.70
CA GLY A 108 -22.63 10.34 -5.43
C GLY A 108 -22.41 9.00 -6.15
N PRO A 109 -21.16 8.51 -6.12
CA PRO A 109 -20.76 7.32 -6.86
C PRO A 109 -21.33 6.04 -6.25
N ARG A 110 -21.92 5.20 -7.09
CA ARG A 110 -22.44 3.88 -6.74
C ARG A 110 -21.55 2.79 -7.35
N PRO A 111 -20.96 1.90 -6.54
CA PRO A 111 -20.10 0.83 -7.05
C PRO A 111 -20.91 -0.34 -7.62
N CYS A 112 -20.36 -0.99 -8.63
CA CYS A 112 -20.78 -2.32 -9.08
C CYS A 112 -20.36 -3.36 -8.03
N GLY A 113 -21.30 -4.22 -7.60
CA GLY A 113 -21.04 -5.25 -6.59
C GLY A 113 -20.09 -6.39 -7.03
N TYR A 114 -19.74 -6.46 -8.31
CA TYR A 114 -18.80 -7.46 -8.83
C TYR A 114 -17.41 -6.88 -9.05
N CYS A 115 -17.28 -5.94 -9.98
CA CYS A 115 -15.97 -5.40 -10.39
C CYS A 115 -15.53 -4.15 -9.61
N GLY A 116 -16.41 -3.56 -8.79
CA GLY A 116 -16.10 -2.36 -8.00
C GLY A 116 -16.07 -1.04 -8.81
N LEU A 117 -16.33 -1.07 -10.12
CA LEU A 117 -16.45 0.15 -10.94
C LEU A 117 -17.53 1.07 -10.38
N ARG A 118 -17.25 2.36 -10.31
CA ARG A 118 -18.14 3.37 -9.75
C ARG A 118 -18.85 4.14 -10.85
N PHE A 119 -20.15 4.37 -10.66
CA PHE A 119 -21.00 5.08 -11.60
C PHE A 119 -21.73 6.22 -10.89
N GLU A 120 -21.93 7.34 -11.59
CA GLU A 120 -22.67 8.49 -11.07
C GLU A 120 -23.50 9.12 -12.20
N GLN A 121 -24.67 9.66 -11.85
CA GLN A 121 -25.53 10.31 -12.83
C GLN A 121 -24.91 11.64 -13.26
N ALA A 122 -24.81 11.87 -14.57
CA ALA A 122 -24.36 13.15 -15.10
C ALA A 122 -25.28 14.29 -14.63
N PRO A 123 -24.76 15.48 -14.27
CA PRO A 123 -25.59 16.62 -13.91
C PRO A 123 -26.52 16.99 -15.06
N HIS A 124 -27.82 17.03 -14.81
CA HIS A 124 -28.81 17.50 -15.79
C HIS A 124 -28.90 19.02 -15.71
N HIS A 125 -28.46 19.73 -16.75
CA HIS A 125 -28.83 21.12 -16.94
C HIS A 125 -30.29 21.16 -17.40
N HIS A 126 -31.20 21.39 -16.44
CA HIS A 126 -32.55 21.81 -16.77
C HIS A 126 -32.47 23.20 -17.41
N HIS A 127 -32.84 23.31 -18.68
CA HIS A 127 -33.24 24.58 -19.29
C HIS A 127 -34.64 24.97 -18.81
#